data_AF-A0A822AJZ5-F1
#
_entry.id   AF-A0A822AJZ5-F1
#
_cell.length_a   1.000
_cell.length_b   1.000
_cell.length_c   1.000
_cell.angle_alpha   90.00
_cell.angle_beta   90.00
_cell.angle_gamma   90.00
#
_symmetry.space_group_name_H-M   'P 1'
#
loop_
_entity.id
_entity.type
_entity.pdbx_description
1 polymer ?
#
loop_
_entity_poly.entity_id
_entity_poly.type
_entity_poly.pdbx_seq_one_letter_code
_entity_poly.pdbx_strand_id
1 'polypeptide(L)' 'MRKVILFIAASIDGFIAREDGNIDWLPPINNENNDDYGYKSFYENIDVTLIGRKTYQQILTFPGHFPYPDKLSYIKD' A
#
# COMPACT_ATOMS: atom_id res chain seq x y z
N MET A 1 20.84 9.82 -8.93
CA MET A 1 20.56 9.66 -7.49
C MET A 1 19.26 8.88 -7.35
N ARG A 2 19.19 7.87 -6.46
CA ARG A 2 17.93 7.15 -6.20
C ARG A 2 16.93 8.11 -5.52
N LYS A 3 15.65 8.00 -5.87
CA LYS A 3 14.57 8.75 -5.20
C LYS A 3 13.87 7.84 -4.19
N VAL A 4 13.50 8.41 -3.05
CA VAL A 4 12.59 7.78 -2.09
C VAL A 4 11.25 8.49 -2.21
N ILE A 5 10.19 7.73 -2.46
CA ILE A 5 8.86 8.26 -2.76
C ILE A 5 7.86 7.55 -1.86
N LEU A 6 6.94 8.31 -1.27
CA LEU A 6 5.82 7.78 -0.50
C LEU A 6 4.54 7.91 -1.33
N PHE A 7 3.82 6.80 -1.48
CA PHE A 7 2.47 6.77 -2.05
C PHE A 7 1.56 6.14 -0.99
N ILE A 8 0.60 6.91 -0.46
CA ILE A 8 -0.20 6.48 0.70
C ILE A 8 -1.59 7.11 0.68
N ALA A 9 -2.58 6.34 1.14
CA ALA A 9 -3.91 6.86 1.47
C ALA A 9 -3.94 7.28 2.94
N ALA A 10 -4.60 8.42 3.23
CA ALA A 10 -4.78 8.92 4.58
C ALA A 10 -6.17 9.56 4.73
N SER A 11 -6.70 9.56 5.94
CA SER A 11 -7.86 10.35 6.32
C SER A 11 -7.55 11.85 6.23
N ILE A 12 -8.59 12.68 6.24
CA ILE A 12 -8.45 14.15 6.14
C ILE A 12 -7.63 14.76 7.29
N ASP A 13 -7.65 14.12 8.44
CA ASP A 13 -6.88 14.46 9.65
C ASP A 13 -5.53 13.72 9.74
N GLY A 14 -5.12 12.99 8.70
CA GLY A 14 -3.76 12.51 8.51
C GLY A 14 -3.45 11.12 9.07
N PHE A 15 -4.46 10.31 9.41
CA PHE A 15 -4.29 8.94 9.89
C PHE A 15 -4.38 7.94 8.73
N ILE A 16 -3.62 6.83 8.82
CA ILE A 16 -3.56 5.79 7.77
C ILE A 16 -4.30 4.50 8.15
N ALA A 17 -4.64 4.36 9.43
CA ALA A 17 -5.38 3.25 10.00
C ALA A 17 -6.11 3.72 11.26
N ARG A 18 -7.14 2.99 11.68
CA ARG A 18 -7.78 3.19 12.98
C ARG A 18 -6.86 2.75 14.12
N GLU A 19 -7.25 3.05 15.36
CA GLU A 19 -6.50 2.66 16.56
C GLU A 19 -6.30 1.14 16.69
N ASP A 20 -7.25 0.35 16.18
CA ASP A 20 -7.19 -1.11 16.11
C ASP A 20 -6.43 -1.66 14.88
N GLY A 21 -5.93 -0.78 14.01
CA GLY A 21 -5.22 -1.12 12.78
C GLY A 21 -6.11 -1.35 11.56
N ASN A 22 -7.44 -1.27 11.69
CA ASN A 22 -8.36 -1.50 10.57
C ASN A 22 -8.29 -0.35 9.53
N ILE A 23 -8.58 -0.70 8.28
CA ILE A 23 -8.58 0.15 7.09
C ILE A 23 -9.94 0.11 6.35
N ASP A 24 -11.01 -0.30 7.03
CA ASP A 24 -12.38 -0.42 6.50
C ASP A 24 -12.96 0.87 5.89
N TRP A 25 -12.35 2.02 6.19
CA TRP A 25 -12.70 3.32 5.62
C TRP A 25 -12.16 3.51 4.19
N LEU A 26 -11.21 2.68 3.75
CA LEU A 26 -10.75 2.68 2.37
C LEU A 26 -11.81 2.07 1.44
N PRO A 27 -12.02 2.63 0.25
CA PRO A 27 -12.91 2.03 -0.73
C PRO A 27 -12.37 0.64 -1.16
N PRO A 28 -13.25 -0.28 -1.58
CA PRO A 28 -12.83 -1.57 -2.11
C PRO A 28 -11.97 -1.37 -3.37
N ILE A 29 -11.02 -2.28 -3.60
CA ILE A 29 -10.10 -2.25 -4.76
C ILE A 29 -10.86 -2.21 -6.09
N ASN A 30 -12.02 -2.87 -6.16
CA ASN A 30 -12.94 -2.84 -7.30
C ASN A 30 -14.13 -1.94 -6.97
N ASN A 31 -13.88 -0.65 -6.78
CA ASN A 31 -14.95 0.32 -6.57
C ASN A 31 -15.82 0.45 -7.84
N GLU A 32 -17.01 1.06 -7.71
CA GLU A 32 -17.99 1.14 -8.81
C GLU A 32 -17.45 1.82 -10.08
N ASN A 33 -16.43 2.67 -9.94
CA ASN A 33 -15.84 3.44 -11.03
C ASN A 33 -14.52 2.85 -11.57
N ASN A 34 -14.01 1.76 -10.96
CA ASN A 34 -12.66 1.23 -11.19
C ASN A 34 -11.56 2.31 -11.11
N ASP A 35 -11.62 3.18 -10.09
CA ASP A 35 -10.63 4.24 -9.91
C ASP A 35 -9.25 3.66 -9.54
N ASP A 36 -8.21 4.06 -10.28
CA ASP A 36 -6.81 3.67 -10.01
C ASP A 36 -6.09 4.61 -9.03
N TYR A 37 -6.58 5.85 -8.89
CA TYR A 37 -5.94 6.93 -8.11
C TYR A 37 -4.44 7.15 -8.44
N GLY A 38 -3.98 6.74 -9.63
CA GLY A 38 -2.59 6.86 -10.08
C GLY A 38 -1.67 5.73 -9.59
N TYR A 39 -2.20 4.72 -8.89
CA TYR A 39 -1.40 3.64 -8.34
C TYR A 39 -0.69 2.82 -9.42
N LYS A 40 -1.34 2.50 -10.54
CA LYS A 40 -0.71 1.75 -11.64
C LYS A 40 0.51 2.47 -12.17
N SER A 41 0.38 3.76 -12.49
CA SER A 41 1.50 4.55 -13.00
C SER A 41 2.63 4.67 -11.97
N PHE A 42 2.30 4.86 -10.69
CA PHE A 42 3.29 4.84 -9.61
C PHE A 42 4.04 3.50 -9.56
N TYR A 43 3.30 2.39 -9.57
CA TYR A 43 3.85 1.04 -9.45
C TYR A 43 4.75 0.65 -10.62
N GLU A 44 4.40 1.07 -11.84
CA GLU A 44 5.21 0.88 -13.05
C GLU A 44 6.54 1.67 -13.01
N ASN A 45 6.62 2.74 -12.21
CA ASN A 45 7.78 3.62 -12.12
C ASN A 45 8.67 3.38 -10.88
N ILE A 46 8.44 2.29 -10.14
CA ILE A 46 9.30 1.87 -9.01
C ILE A 46 9.89 0.48 -9.23
N ASP A 47 11.10 0.28 -8.68
CA ASP A 47 11.81 -1.00 -8.77
C ASP A 47 11.88 -1.75 -7.43
N VAL A 48 11.70 -1.02 -6.32
CA VAL A 48 11.93 -1.50 -4.95
C VAL A 48 10.81 -1.03 -4.02
N THR A 49 10.33 -1.91 -3.15
CA THR A 49 9.45 -1.55 -2.03
C THR A 49 10.20 -1.63 -0.70
N LEU A 50 9.88 -0.71 0.21
CA LEU A 50 10.36 -0.73 1.59
C LEU A 50 9.15 -0.66 2.51
N ILE A 51 8.92 -1.72 3.28
CA ILE A 51 7.69 -1.92 4.05
C ILE A 51 8.04 -2.14 5.52
N GLY A 52 7.35 -1.47 6.43
CA GLY A 52 7.50 -1.71 7.87
C GLY A 52 6.83 -3.01 8.30
N ARG A 53 7.34 -3.65 9.36
CA ARG A 53 6.83 -4.93 9.90
C ARG A 53 5.32 -4.96 10.10
N LYS A 54 4.72 -3.89 10.66
CA LYS A 54 3.26 -3.82 10.91
C LYS A 54 2.46 -3.90 9.61
N THR A 55 2.84 -3.11 8.61
CA THR A 55 2.21 -3.13 7.28
C THR A 55 2.39 -4.49 6.60
N TYR A 56 3.58 -5.09 6.70
CA TYR A 56 3.83 -6.41 6.14
C TYR A 56 2.91 -7.49 6.77
N GLN A 57 2.79 -7.50 8.11
CA GLN A 57 1.91 -8.43 8.82
C GLN A 57 0.45 -8.25 8.40
N GLN A 58 -0.01 -7.01 8.23
CA GLN A 58 -1.37 -6.72 7.78
C GLN A 58 -1.60 -7.22 6.35
N ILE A 59 -0.67 -7.00 5.42
CA ILE A 59 -0.75 -7.51 4.04
C ILE A 59 -0.92 -9.04 4.00
N LEU A 60 -0.24 -9.77 4.88
CA LEU A 60 -0.36 -11.24 4.96
C LEU A 60 -1.75 -11.74 5.39
N THR A 61 -2.60 -10.87 5.94
CA THR A 61 -3.99 -11.22 6.31
C THR A 61 -4.97 -11.06 5.15
N PHE A 62 -4.56 -10.37 4.07
CA PHE A 62 -5.43 -10.13 2.93
C PHE A 62 -5.52 -11.37 2.03
N PRO A 63 -6.67 -11.59 1.37
CA PRO A 63 -6.80 -12.68 0.42
C PRO A 63 -5.89 -12.47 -0.79
N GLY A 64 -5.37 -13.57 -1.34
CA GLY A 64 -4.54 -13.56 -2.54
C GLY A 64 -3.05 -13.64 -2.26
N HIS A 65 -2.26 -13.17 -3.23
CA HIS A 65 -0.79 -13.19 -3.15
C HIS A 65 -0.26 -11.85 -2.66
N PHE A 66 0.99 -11.86 -2.20
CA PHE A 66 1.71 -10.64 -1.87
C PHE A 66 1.67 -9.65 -3.06
N PRO A 67 1.29 -8.38 -2.85
CA PRO A 67 0.87 -7.47 -3.93
C PRO A 67 2.02 -6.97 -4.82
N TYR A 68 3.28 -7.25 -4.44
CA TYR A 68 4.46 -6.77 -5.16
C TYR A 68 5.32 -7.92 -5.70
N PRO A 69 4.78 -8.82 -6.55
CA PRO A 69 5.48 -10.05 -6.95
C PRO A 69 6.69 -9.82 -7.86
N ASP A 70 6.72 -8.69 -8.58
CA ASP A 70 7.77 -8.33 -9.54
C ASP A 70 8.72 -7.24 -9.02
N LYS A 71 8.61 -6.83 -7.75
CA LYS A 71 9.49 -5.83 -7.12
C LYS A 71 10.40 -6.45 -6.08
N LEU A 72 11.63 -5.94 -5.97
CA LEU A 72 12.49 -6.27 -4.84
C LEU A 72 11.93 -5.61 -3.59
N SER A 73 11.55 -6.42 -2.60
CA SER A 73 10.85 -5.95 -1.40
C SER A 73 11.70 -6.14 -0.15
N TYR A 74 11.92 -5.06 0.60
CA TYR A 74 12.63 -5.09 1.89
C TYR A 74 11.64 -4.85 3.03
N ILE A 75 11.63 -5.74 4.02
CA ILE A 75 10.82 -5.60 5.23
C ILE A 75 11.71 -5.08 6.35
N LYS A 76 11.37 -3.91 6.89
CA LYS A 76 12.08 -3.31 8.03
C LYS A 76 11.35 -3.63 9.33
N ASP A 77 12.12 -4.14 10.29
CA ASP A 77 11.69 -4.39 11.66
C ASP A 77 11.36 -3.14 12.48
#